data_AF-A0A5F2I2G3-F1
#
_entry.id   AF-A0A5F2I2G3-F1
#
_cell.length_a   1.000
_cell.length_b   1.000
_cell.length_c   1.000
_cell.angle_alpha   90.00
_cell.angle_beta   90.00
_cell.angle_gamma   90.00
#
_symmetry.space_group_name_H-M   'P 1'
#
loop_
_entity.id
_entity.type
_entity.pdbx_description
1 polymer ?
#
loop_
_entity_poly.entity_id
_entity_poly.type
_entity_poly.pdbx_seq_one_letter_code
_entity_poly.pdbx_strand_id
1 'polypeptide(L)'
;MIVQACINGARPADFHPALALDPDAMARDGAASIAAGAAELHVHARGADRQESLAPEAMDRTVAALRRACPGTLIGVSTGAWIEKDDRRTLAAIAGWHELPDYASVNLSEAAAPEVMEALRGRGVGIEAGLASIGDALRLAGLDHGGRVLRVLIEISEQTLDEAFAIANGVEKVLQREGIRRSILLHGENATVWPFVQRAALRKFSTRVGLEDGKELPDGSVAEGNAALVKAAVGICRKP
;
A
#
# COMPACT_ATOMS: atom_id res chain seq x y z
N MET A 1 -7.59 -8.78 11.04
CA MET A 1 -6.91 -9.08 9.77
C MET A 1 -7.79 -8.63 8.64
N ILE A 2 -7.21 -7.92 7.68
CA ILE A 2 -7.87 -7.51 6.44
C ILE A 2 -7.01 -7.92 5.24
N VAL A 3 -7.63 -7.90 4.05
CA VAL A 3 -6.94 -7.91 2.76
C VAL A 3 -7.12 -6.52 2.13
N GLN A 4 -6.04 -5.79 1.93
CA GLN A 4 -6.01 -4.53 1.17
C GLN A 4 -5.78 -4.86 -0.31
N ALA A 5 -6.56 -4.23 -1.20
CA ALA A 5 -6.36 -4.38 -2.65
C ALA A 5 -5.48 -3.25 -3.21
N CYS A 6 -4.38 -3.61 -3.86
CA CYS A 6 -3.35 -2.68 -4.33
C CYS A 6 -3.31 -2.70 -5.86
N ILE A 7 -4.15 -1.86 -6.46
CA ILE A 7 -4.71 -2.16 -7.79
C ILE A 7 -3.78 -1.81 -8.95
N ASN A 8 -2.72 -1.01 -8.75
CA ASN A 8 -1.87 -0.58 -9.86
C ASN A 8 -0.38 -0.40 -9.53
N GLY A 9 -0.01 0.38 -8.52
CA GLY A 9 1.40 0.62 -8.20
C GLY A 9 2.16 1.44 -9.24
N ALA A 10 3.49 1.41 -9.12
CA ALA A 10 4.45 1.98 -10.06
C ALA A 10 4.69 1.11 -11.33
N ARG A 11 3.78 0.17 -11.63
CA ARG A 11 3.92 -0.74 -12.78
C ARG A 11 3.84 0.02 -14.11
N PRO A 12 4.61 -0.41 -15.14
CA PRO A 12 4.47 0.14 -16.49
C PRO A 12 3.15 -0.29 -17.13
N ALA A 13 2.67 0.49 -18.10
CA ALA A 13 1.35 0.30 -18.70
C ALA A 13 1.16 -1.06 -19.41
N ASP A 14 2.24 -1.69 -19.85
CA ASP A 14 2.27 -2.99 -20.51
C ASP A 14 2.46 -4.17 -19.54
N PHE A 15 2.56 -3.91 -18.23
CA PHE A 15 2.73 -4.96 -17.22
C PHE A 15 1.59 -5.98 -17.21
N HIS A 16 0.35 -5.47 -17.35
CA HIS A 16 -0.87 -6.27 -17.33
C HIS A 16 -2.01 -5.56 -18.10
N PRO A 17 -2.80 -6.25 -18.95
CA PRO A 17 -3.87 -5.62 -19.72
C PRO A 17 -5.00 -5.02 -18.87
N ALA A 18 -5.20 -5.55 -17.65
CA ALA A 18 -6.18 -5.03 -16.70
C ALA A 18 -5.61 -3.96 -15.73
N LEU A 19 -4.38 -3.49 -15.92
CA LEU A 19 -3.78 -2.50 -15.03
C LEU A 19 -4.56 -1.18 -15.09
N ALA A 20 -5.03 -0.69 -13.93
CA ALA A 20 -5.80 0.54 -13.84
C ALA A 20 -4.88 1.79 -13.93
N LEU A 21 -5.03 2.56 -15.02
CA LEU A 21 -4.14 3.69 -15.34
C LEU A 21 -4.81 5.07 -15.30
N ASP A 22 -6.12 5.12 -15.12
CA ASP A 22 -6.91 6.35 -15.01
C ASP A 22 -7.97 6.24 -13.91
N PRO A 23 -8.53 7.36 -13.42
CA PRO A 23 -9.50 7.34 -12.31
C PRO A 23 -10.74 6.47 -12.54
N ASP A 24 -11.26 6.38 -13.77
CA ASP A 24 -12.45 5.58 -14.06
C ASP A 24 -12.11 4.08 -14.10
N ALA A 25 -10.94 3.72 -14.62
CA ALA A 25 -10.42 2.36 -14.53
C ALA A 25 -10.16 1.96 -13.07
N MET A 26 -9.54 2.82 -12.27
CA MET A 26 -9.31 2.60 -10.84
C MET A 26 -10.61 2.44 -10.07
N ALA A 27 -11.63 3.24 -10.38
CA ALA A 27 -12.96 3.14 -9.78
C ALA A 27 -13.64 1.79 -10.07
N ARG A 28 -13.62 1.33 -11.33
CA ARG A 28 -14.18 0.03 -11.73
C ARG A 28 -13.45 -1.13 -11.05
N ASP A 29 -12.13 -1.08 -11.06
CA ASP A 29 -11.30 -2.16 -10.52
C ASP A 29 -11.32 -2.19 -8.98
N GLY A 30 -11.35 -1.02 -8.34
CA GLY A 30 -11.59 -0.88 -6.91
C GLY A 30 -12.92 -1.52 -6.50
N ALA A 31 -14.03 -1.20 -7.20
CA ALA A 31 -15.34 -1.78 -6.91
C ALA A 31 -15.36 -3.31 -7.08
N ALA A 32 -14.72 -3.82 -8.13
CA ALA A 32 -14.58 -5.27 -8.36
C ALA A 32 -13.74 -5.95 -7.26
N SER A 33 -12.67 -5.29 -6.81
CA SER A 33 -11.81 -5.78 -5.73
C SER A 33 -12.54 -5.81 -4.38
N ILE A 34 -13.33 -4.79 -4.06
CA ILE A 34 -14.18 -4.79 -2.86
C ILE A 34 -15.25 -5.88 -2.93
N ALA A 35 -15.91 -6.05 -4.09
CA ALA A 35 -16.86 -7.14 -4.29
C ALA A 35 -16.21 -8.54 -4.15
N ALA A 36 -14.92 -8.67 -4.49
CA ALA A 36 -14.14 -9.89 -4.28
C ALA A 36 -13.74 -10.14 -2.82
N GLY A 37 -13.92 -9.16 -1.94
CA GLY A 37 -13.74 -9.28 -0.50
C GLY A 37 -12.57 -8.50 0.10
N ALA A 38 -11.94 -7.61 -0.67
CA ALA A 38 -11.00 -6.65 -0.09
C ALA A 38 -11.72 -5.72 0.90
N ALA A 39 -11.04 -5.35 1.98
CA ALA A 39 -11.61 -4.46 3.00
C ALA A 39 -11.42 -2.97 2.65
N GLU A 40 -10.40 -2.67 1.84
CA GLU A 40 -9.93 -1.31 1.53
C GLU A 40 -9.05 -1.34 0.29
N LEU A 41 -8.75 -0.15 -0.23
CA LEU A 41 -7.98 0.05 -1.45
C LEU A 41 -6.68 0.80 -1.15
N HIS A 42 -5.62 0.47 -1.89
CA HIS A 42 -4.42 1.27 -2.06
C HIS A 42 -4.22 1.55 -3.55
N VAL A 43 -3.94 2.79 -3.91
CA VAL A 43 -3.78 3.22 -5.30
C VAL A 43 -2.62 4.18 -5.49
N HIS A 44 -2.03 4.13 -6.68
CA HIS A 44 -1.13 5.17 -7.17
C HIS A 44 -1.93 6.04 -8.15
N ALA A 45 -2.20 7.29 -7.76
CA ALA A 45 -2.89 8.24 -8.63
C ALA A 45 -2.01 8.56 -9.85
N ARG A 46 -2.65 8.78 -11.00
CA ARG A 46 -1.96 9.03 -12.26
C ARG A 46 -2.47 10.29 -12.95
N GLY A 47 -1.56 11.02 -13.58
CA GLY A 47 -1.85 12.20 -14.38
C GLY A 47 -2.50 11.85 -15.72
N ALA A 48 -2.82 12.87 -16.50
CA ALA A 48 -3.39 12.69 -17.85
C ALA A 48 -2.43 11.97 -18.82
N ASP A 49 -1.13 12.00 -18.53
CA ASP A 49 -0.06 11.26 -19.22
C ASP A 49 0.06 9.80 -18.75
N ARG A 50 -0.82 9.36 -17.84
CA ARG A 50 -0.85 8.03 -17.20
C ARG A 50 0.39 7.71 -16.37
N GLN A 51 1.23 8.69 -16.05
CA GLN A 51 2.33 8.54 -15.10
C GLN A 51 1.83 8.80 -13.68
N GLU A 52 2.52 8.23 -12.69
CA GLU A 52 2.22 8.52 -11.28
C GLU A 52 2.30 10.03 -11.02
N SER A 53 1.36 10.56 -10.24
CA SER A 53 1.38 11.96 -9.84
C SER A 53 0.65 12.19 -8.53
N LEU A 54 1.26 13.00 -7.67
CA LEU A 54 0.65 13.52 -6.44
C LEU A 54 -0.02 14.87 -6.66
N ALA A 55 0.03 15.43 -7.88
CA ALA A 55 -0.57 16.73 -8.18
C ALA A 55 -2.06 16.74 -7.78
N PRO A 56 -2.57 17.86 -7.21
CA PRO A 56 -3.95 17.94 -6.73
C PRO A 56 -5.00 17.48 -7.75
N GLU A 57 -4.83 17.83 -9.03
CA GLU A 57 -5.76 17.42 -10.08
C GLU A 57 -5.83 15.89 -10.28
N ALA A 58 -4.68 15.18 -10.17
CA ALA A 58 -4.64 13.73 -10.30
C ALA A 58 -5.20 13.05 -9.05
N MET A 59 -4.78 13.53 -7.88
CA MET A 59 -5.21 13.01 -6.58
C MET A 59 -6.70 13.21 -6.35
N ASP A 60 -7.20 14.44 -6.53
CA ASP A 60 -8.57 14.78 -6.22
C ASP A 60 -9.55 13.99 -7.09
N ARG A 61 -9.26 13.88 -8.40
CA ARG A 61 -10.07 13.08 -9.32
C ARG A 61 -10.06 11.60 -8.97
N THR A 62 -8.90 11.06 -8.62
CA THR A 62 -8.75 9.64 -8.27
C THR A 62 -9.54 9.30 -7.00
N VAL A 63 -9.34 10.08 -5.93
CA VAL A 63 -10.02 9.88 -4.64
C VAL A 63 -11.53 10.05 -4.80
N ALA A 64 -11.99 11.10 -5.49
CA ALA A 64 -13.43 11.32 -5.72
C ALA A 64 -14.07 10.19 -6.54
N ALA A 65 -13.38 9.66 -7.56
CA ALA A 65 -13.87 8.54 -8.36
C ALA A 65 -14.01 7.26 -7.52
N LEU A 66 -13.00 6.95 -6.71
CA LEU A 66 -13.02 5.79 -5.81
C LEU A 66 -14.08 5.92 -4.72
N ARG A 67 -14.22 7.08 -4.07
CA ARG A 67 -15.27 7.31 -3.04
C ARG A 67 -16.67 7.10 -3.61
N ARG A 68 -16.91 7.55 -4.84
CA ARG A 68 -18.19 7.37 -5.54
C ARG A 68 -18.46 5.90 -5.87
N ALA A 69 -17.45 5.16 -6.34
CA ALA A 69 -17.60 3.78 -6.76
C ALA A 69 -17.61 2.78 -5.60
N CYS A 70 -16.94 3.11 -4.48
CA CYS A 70 -16.78 2.26 -3.31
C CYS A 70 -17.20 3.00 -2.01
N PRO A 71 -18.49 3.34 -1.82
CA PRO A 71 -18.93 4.07 -0.63
C PRO A 71 -18.62 3.31 0.67
N GLY A 72 -17.99 3.99 1.63
CA GLY A 72 -17.65 3.42 2.95
C GLY A 72 -16.35 2.61 2.99
N THR A 73 -15.64 2.49 1.87
CA THR A 73 -14.32 1.85 1.77
C THR A 73 -13.21 2.83 2.09
N LEU A 74 -12.23 2.43 2.90
CA LEU A 74 -11.02 3.24 3.12
C LEU A 74 -10.15 3.27 1.86
N ILE A 75 -9.71 4.47 1.48
CA ILE A 75 -8.86 4.72 0.31
C ILE A 75 -7.49 5.19 0.77
N GLY A 76 -6.49 4.38 0.45
CA GLY A 76 -5.07 4.65 0.64
C GLY A 76 -4.39 5.10 -0.65
N VAL A 77 -3.38 5.95 -0.52
CA VAL A 77 -2.57 6.41 -1.65
C VAL A 77 -1.08 6.28 -1.35
N SER A 78 -0.27 6.10 -2.39
CA SER A 78 1.19 6.18 -2.27
C SER A 78 1.68 7.63 -2.20
N THR A 79 2.77 7.89 -1.48
CA THR A 79 3.53 9.15 -1.54
C THR A 79 5.01 8.92 -1.84
N GLY A 80 5.35 7.83 -2.53
CA GLY A 80 6.73 7.45 -2.82
C GLY A 80 7.55 8.59 -3.42
N ALA A 81 8.78 8.79 -2.94
CA ALA A 81 9.63 9.92 -3.33
C ALA A 81 9.93 9.99 -4.84
N TRP A 82 9.82 8.86 -5.56
CA TRP A 82 10.03 8.79 -7.01
C TRP A 82 8.92 9.44 -7.84
N ILE A 83 7.74 9.68 -7.26
CA ILE A 83 6.56 10.14 -8.01
C ILE A 83 6.80 11.59 -8.49
N GLU A 84 7.06 12.51 -7.56
CA GLU A 84 7.33 13.90 -7.88
C GLU A 84 8.82 14.20 -8.11
N LYS A 85 9.70 13.26 -7.72
CA LYS A 85 11.17 13.33 -7.86
C LYS A 85 11.80 14.53 -7.16
N ASP A 86 11.09 15.15 -6.24
CA ASP A 86 11.51 16.30 -5.46
C ASP A 86 10.66 16.43 -4.20
N ASP A 87 11.30 16.46 -3.04
CA ASP A 87 10.61 16.48 -1.74
C ASP A 87 9.74 17.73 -1.54
N ARG A 88 10.16 18.89 -2.08
CA ARG A 88 9.38 20.13 -1.98
C ARG A 88 8.13 20.06 -2.85
N ARG A 89 8.24 19.46 -4.05
CA ARG A 89 7.09 19.19 -4.90
C ARG A 89 6.14 18.21 -4.24
N THR A 90 6.63 17.14 -3.62
CA THR A 90 5.81 16.20 -2.83
C THR A 90 5.02 16.93 -1.75
N LEU A 91 5.70 17.73 -0.91
CA LEU A 91 5.05 18.49 0.16
C LEU A 91 4.05 19.54 -0.36
N ALA A 92 4.41 20.26 -1.43
CA ALA A 92 3.52 21.23 -2.05
C ALA A 92 2.27 20.57 -2.66
N ALA A 93 2.44 19.39 -3.26
CA ALA A 93 1.35 18.61 -3.83
C ALA A 93 0.39 18.14 -2.72
N ILE A 94 0.92 17.52 -1.66
CA ILE A 94 0.14 17.12 -0.47
C ILE A 94 -0.60 18.31 0.13
N ALA A 95 0.04 19.49 0.22
CA ALA A 95 -0.58 20.72 0.70
C ALA A 95 -1.69 21.27 -0.24
N GLY A 96 -1.71 20.85 -1.50
CA GLY A 96 -2.70 21.27 -2.49
C GLY A 96 -3.92 20.35 -2.66
N TRP A 97 -3.96 19.16 -2.04
CA TRP A 97 -5.11 18.24 -2.17
C TRP A 97 -6.39 18.89 -1.63
N HIS A 98 -7.54 18.56 -2.21
CA HIS A 98 -8.85 18.96 -1.70
C HIS A 98 -9.68 17.75 -1.28
N GLU A 99 -9.69 16.72 -2.12
CA GLU A 99 -10.33 15.44 -1.81
C GLU A 99 -9.31 14.54 -1.12
N LEU A 100 -9.46 14.39 0.19
CA LEU A 100 -8.47 13.69 0.99
C LEU A 100 -8.66 12.16 0.91
N PRO A 101 -7.56 11.40 0.72
CA PRO A 101 -7.55 9.98 1.00
C PRO A 101 -7.70 9.77 2.51
N ASP A 102 -8.13 8.58 2.93
CA ASP A 102 -8.27 8.28 4.35
C ASP A 102 -6.90 7.99 5.00
N TYR A 103 -5.96 7.48 4.21
CA TYR A 103 -4.56 7.31 4.62
C TYR A 103 -3.60 7.39 3.43
N ALA A 104 -2.32 7.53 3.73
CA ALA A 104 -1.25 7.46 2.75
C ALA A 104 -0.08 6.63 3.29
N SER A 105 0.60 5.89 2.40
CA SER A 105 1.82 5.16 2.76
C SER A 105 3.03 6.09 2.72
N VAL A 106 3.88 6.01 3.75
CA VAL A 106 5.13 6.77 3.84
C VAL A 106 6.27 5.79 4.07
N ASN A 107 7.21 5.72 3.13
CA ASN A 107 8.37 4.84 3.24
C ASN A 107 9.39 5.45 4.20
N LEU A 108 9.68 4.79 5.31
CA LEU A 108 10.55 5.34 6.36
C LEU A 108 12.01 5.45 5.93
N SER A 109 12.41 4.77 4.87
CA SER A 109 13.74 4.88 4.27
C SER A 109 13.96 6.25 3.61
N GLU A 110 12.89 6.93 3.20
CA GLU A 110 12.97 8.21 2.47
C GLU A 110 13.44 9.36 3.37
N ALA A 111 14.22 10.27 2.81
CA ALA A 111 14.80 11.39 3.56
C ALA A 111 13.69 12.27 4.17
N ALA A 112 12.71 12.66 3.34
CA ALA A 112 11.59 13.53 3.70
C ALA A 112 10.43 12.83 4.44
N ALA A 113 10.59 11.57 4.86
CA ALA A 113 9.53 10.86 5.59
C ALA A 113 9.00 11.65 6.82
N PRO A 114 9.82 12.27 7.68
CA PRO A 114 9.31 13.08 8.80
C PRO A 114 8.41 14.23 8.36
N GLU A 115 8.82 15.00 7.34
CA GLU A 115 8.10 16.14 6.82
C GLU A 115 6.80 15.72 6.13
N VAL A 116 6.82 14.62 5.37
CA VAL A 116 5.64 14.05 4.73
C VAL A 116 4.64 13.56 5.79
N MET A 117 5.10 12.88 6.85
CA MET A 117 4.24 12.46 7.96
C MET A 117 3.57 13.65 8.65
N GLU A 118 4.30 14.73 8.93
CA GLU A 118 3.73 15.93 9.54
C GLU A 118 2.74 16.64 8.59
N ALA A 119 3.05 16.72 7.29
CA ALA A 119 2.12 17.27 6.30
C ALA A 119 0.80 16.49 6.23
N LEU A 120 0.86 15.15 6.19
CA LEU A 120 -0.32 14.29 6.19
C LEU A 120 -1.13 14.42 7.49
N ARG A 121 -0.47 14.42 8.65
CA ARG A 121 -1.11 14.63 9.96
C ARG A 121 -1.82 15.97 10.05
N GLY A 122 -1.17 17.05 9.58
CA GLY A 122 -1.76 18.39 9.56
C GLY A 122 -3.04 18.49 8.72
N ARG A 123 -3.23 17.54 7.80
CA ARG A 123 -4.43 17.42 6.95
C ARG A 123 -5.44 16.39 7.46
N GLY A 124 -5.14 15.69 8.55
CA GLY A 124 -6.00 14.62 9.06
C GLY A 124 -5.94 13.31 8.26
N VAL A 125 -4.91 13.11 7.44
CA VAL A 125 -4.70 11.87 6.67
C VAL A 125 -3.94 10.86 7.54
N GLY A 126 -4.45 9.63 7.63
CA GLY A 126 -3.79 8.55 8.36
C GLY A 126 -2.46 8.15 7.73
N ILE A 127 -1.51 7.66 8.54
CA ILE A 127 -0.19 7.24 8.02
C ILE A 127 -0.05 5.72 8.10
N GLU A 128 0.15 5.09 6.95
CA GLU A 128 0.67 3.72 6.85
C GLU A 128 2.20 3.80 6.77
N ALA A 129 2.88 3.37 7.84
CA ALA A 129 4.34 3.45 7.92
C ALA A 129 4.99 2.28 7.18
N GLY A 130 5.57 2.54 6.01
CA GLY A 130 6.28 1.58 5.16
C GLY A 130 7.68 1.28 5.66
N LEU A 131 7.94 0.01 5.99
CA LEU A 131 9.19 -0.49 6.55
C LEU A 131 9.73 -1.63 5.67
N ALA A 132 10.89 -1.40 5.04
CA ALA A 132 11.59 -2.40 4.24
C ALA A 132 12.81 -2.98 4.98
N SER A 133 13.21 -2.40 6.11
CA SER A 133 14.42 -2.79 6.83
C SER A 133 14.32 -2.60 8.35
N ILE A 134 15.27 -3.21 9.06
CA ILE A 134 15.49 -2.98 10.50
C ILE A 134 15.75 -1.48 10.79
N GLY A 135 16.44 -0.79 9.89
CA GLY A 135 16.72 0.64 10.00
C GLY A 135 15.44 1.48 9.98
N ASP A 136 14.48 1.10 9.13
CA ASP A 136 13.19 1.78 9.03
C ASP A 136 12.38 1.62 10.31
N ALA A 137 12.37 0.42 10.91
CA ALA A 137 11.69 0.17 12.17
C ALA A 137 12.27 0.99 13.34
N LEU A 138 13.60 1.11 13.40
CA LEU A 138 14.29 1.99 14.35
C LEU A 138 13.93 3.45 14.12
N ARG A 139 13.89 3.88 12.85
CA ARG A 139 13.54 5.24 12.48
C ARG A 139 12.09 5.57 12.84
N LEU A 140 11.16 4.65 12.63
CA LEU A 140 9.77 4.79 13.07
C LEU A 140 9.67 4.98 14.59
N ALA A 141 10.41 4.18 15.37
CA ALA A 141 10.44 4.32 16.83
C ALA A 141 10.88 5.74 17.26
N GLY A 142 11.90 6.27 16.59
CA GLY A 142 12.37 7.64 16.79
C GLY A 142 11.41 8.74 16.34
N LEU A 143 10.52 8.51 15.36
CA LEU A 143 9.65 9.54 14.79
C LEU A 143 8.22 9.54 15.34
N ASP A 144 7.64 8.38 15.64
CA ASP A 144 6.23 8.26 16.04
C ASP A 144 6.04 8.04 17.54
N HIS A 145 7.08 7.57 18.23
CA HIS A 145 7.04 7.17 19.65
C HIS A 145 5.85 6.24 19.97
N GLY A 146 5.48 5.38 19.00
CA GLY A 146 4.44 4.36 19.11
C GLY A 146 2.98 4.86 19.05
N GLY A 147 2.74 6.14 18.75
CA GLY A 147 1.49 6.79 19.12
C GLY A 147 0.52 7.20 18.02
N ARG A 148 0.95 7.41 16.77
CA ARG A 148 0.15 8.21 15.83
C ARG A 148 0.02 7.66 14.42
N VAL A 149 0.83 6.68 14.00
CA VAL A 149 0.59 6.02 12.72
C VAL A 149 -0.69 5.17 12.77
N LEU A 150 -1.40 5.10 11.64
CA LEU A 150 -2.58 4.26 11.48
C LEU A 150 -2.19 2.78 11.66
N ARG A 151 -1.14 2.36 10.95
CA ARG A 151 -0.59 1.00 10.99
C ARG A 151 0.83 0.95 10.45
N VAL A 152 1.46 -0.21 10.61
CA VAL A 152 2.78 -0.53 10.05
C VAL A 152 2.60 -1.42 8.83
N LEU A 153 3.18 -1.02 7.70
CA LEU A 153 3.36 -1.84 6.51
C LEU A 153 4.77 -2.39 6.52
N ILE A 154 4.92 -3.72 6.64
CA ILE A 154 6.21 -4.38 6.42
C ILE A 154 6.24 -4.78 4.95
N GLU A 155 7.02 -4.05 4.15
CA GLU A 155 7.10 -4.18 2.70
C GLU A 155 8.46 -4.74 2.26
N ILE A 156 8.46 -5.99 1.80
CA ILE A 156 9.67 -6.74 1.47
C ILE A 156 9.72 -6.97 -0.05
N SER A 157 10.72 -6.36 -0.71
CA SER A 157 10.96 -6.53 -2.15
C SER A 157 11.96 -7.63 -2.48
N GLU A 158 12.62 -8.23 -1.48
CA GLU A 158 13.52 -9.36 -1.67
C GLU A 158 12.79 -10.55 -2.30
N GLN A 159 13.42 -11.12 -3.34
CA GLN A 159 12.85 -12.23 -4.11
C GLN A 159 13.29 -13.60 -3.59
N THR A 160 14.38 -13.65 -2.80
CA THR A 160 14.80 -14.85 -2.09
C THR A 160 14.00 -15.00 -0.80
N LEU A 161 13.23 -16.08 -0.67
CA LEU A 161 12.29 -16.23 0.44
C LEU A 161 12.95 -16.20 1.83
N ASP A 162 14.10 -16.85 1.98
CA ASP A 162 14.82 -16.89 3.26
C ASP A 162 15.32 -15.50 3.68
N GLU A 163 15.85 -14.71 2.73
CA GLU A 163 16.29 -13.34 2.96
C GLU A 163 15.10 -12.44 3.32
N ALA A 164 14.04 -12.52 2.51
CA ALA A 164 12.80 -11.77 2.71
C ALA A 164 12.19 -12.03 4.09
N PHE A 165 12.12 -13.31 4.49
CA PHE A 165 11.62 -13.70 5.81
C PHE A 165 12.55 -13.29 6.95
N ALA A 166 13.87 -13.30 6.75
CA ALA A 166 14.83 -12.83 7.75
C ALA A 166 14.66 -11.33 8.03
N ILE A 167 14.44 -10.52 6.98
CA ILE A 167 14.22 -9.06 7.11
C ILE A 167 12.90 -8.79 7.83
N ALA A 168 11.79 -9.40 7.40
CA ALA A 168 10.49 -9.23 8.06
C ALA A 168 10.55 -9.62 9.55
N ASN A 169 11.20 -10.74 9.87
CA ASN A 169 11.44 -11.15 11.25
C ASN A 169 12.26 -10.12 12.04
N GLY A 170 13.28 -9.52 11.42
CA GLY A 170 14.10 -8.48 12.02
C GLY A 170 13.29 -7.22 12.35
N VAL A 171 12.46 -6.76 11.41
CA VAL A 171 11.53 -5.65 11.61
C VAL A 171 10.56 -5.94 12.75
N GLU A 172 9.89 -7.10 12.74
CA GLU A 172 8.96 -7.52 13.80
C GLU A 172 9.62 -7.48 15.20
N LYS A 173 10.87 -7.96 15.32
CA LYS A 173 11.63 -7.95 16.58
C LYS A 173 11.91 -6.54 17.08
N VAL A 174 12.25 -5.60 16.19
CA VAL A 174 12.46 -4.20 16.58
C VAL A 174 11.14 -3.59 17.05
N LEU A 175 10.06 -3.75 16.30
CA LEU A 175 8.74 -3.23 16.70
C LEU A 175 8.32 -3.73 18.09
N GLN A 176 8.54 -5.02 18.37
CA GLN A 176 8.28 -5.60 19.68
C GLN A 176 9.17 -4.99 20.78
N ARG A 177 10.48 -4.86 20.52
CA ARG A 177 11.46 -4.29 21.47
C ARG A 177 11.15 -2.84 21.81
N GLU A 178 10.81 -2.04 20.80
CA GLU A 178 10.47 -0.61 20.94
C GLU A 178 9.02 -0.39 21.42
N GLY A 179 8.25 -1.46 21.67
CA GLY A 179 6.90 -1.36 22.20
C GLY A 179 5.85 -0.84 21.21
N ILE A 180 6.11 -0.89 19.91
CA ILE A 180 5.16 -0.45 18.86
C ILE A 180 4.10 -1.54 18.67
N ARG A 181 2.86 -1.27 19.10
CA ARG A 181 1.73 -2.23 19.10
C ARG A 181 0.68 -1.98 18.00
N ARG A 182 1.06 -1.29 16.94
CA ARG A 182 0.17 -0.99 15.82
C ARG A 182 -0.14 -2.24 15.00
N SER A 183 -1.27 -2.25 14.30
CA SER A 183 -1.59 -3.33 13.38
C SER A 183 -0.52 -3.45 12.31
N ILE A 184 -0.18 -4.69 11.94
CA ILE A 184 0.78 -4.99 10.87
C ILE A 184 0.00 -5.38 9.62
N LEU A 185 0.36 -4.74 8.50
CA LEU A 185 0.04 -5.13 7.14
C LEU A 185 1.31 -5.72 6.52
N LEU A 186 1.26 -7.00 6.15
CA LEU A 186 2.41 -7.72 5.64
C LEU A 186 2.34 -7.87 4.12
N HIS A 187 3.42 -7.47 3.45
CA HIS A 187 3.56 -7.40 2.00
C HIS A 187 4.77 -8.21 1.52
N GLY A 188 4.60 -8.84 0.36
CA GLY A 188 5.69 -9.36 -0.46
C GLY A 188 5.43 -8.97 -1.92
N GLU A 189 6.47 -9.03 -2.74
CA GLU A 189 6.44 -8.57 -4.12
C GLU A 189 6.84 -9.68 -5.09
N ASN A 190 6.15 -9.77 -6.22
CA ASN A 190 6.33 -10.75 -7.29
C ASN A 190 6.40 -12.19 -6.74
N ALA A 191 7.58 -12.82 -6.75
CA ALA A 191 7.77 -14.21 -6.33
C ALA A 191 7.37 -14.47 -4.87
N THR A 192 7.34 -13.42 -4.04
CA THR A 192 7.09 -13.55 -2.60
C THR A 192 5.67 -13.17 -2.16
N VAL A 193 4.80 -12.69 -3.07
CA VAL A 193 3.40 -12.31 -2.76
C VAL A 193 2.68 -13.40 -1.98
N TRP A 194 2.57 -14.61 -2.55
CA TRP A 194 1.81 -15.70 -1.93
C TRP A 194 2.44 -16.28 -0.66
N PRO A 195 3.77 -16.49 -0.59
CA PRO A 195 4.43 -16.81 0.67
C PRO A 195 4.14 -15.80 1.79
N PHE A 196 4.12 -14.50 1.51
CA PHE A 196 3.80 -13.48 2.52
C PHE A 196 2.31 -13.45 2.88
N VAL A 197 1.38 -13.68 1.94
CA VAL A 197 -0.05 -13.84 2.24
C VAL A 197 -0.29 -15.02 3.19
N GLN A 198 0.34 -16.17 2.93
CA GLN A 198 0.24 -17.35 3.81
C GLN A 198 0.83 -17.07 5.19
N ARG A 199 2.00 -16.42 5.23
CA ARG A 199 2.63 -16.01 6.49
C ARG A 199 1.76 -15.05 7.28
N ALA A 200 1.14 -14.07 6.63
CA ALA A 200 0.23 -13.12 7.28
C ALA A 200 -0.95 -13.85 7.91
N ALA A 201 -1.56 -14.81 7.20
CA ALA A 201 -2.63 -15.65 7.70
C ALA A 201 -2.22 -16.41 8.98
N LEU A 202 -1.08 -17.11 8.94
CA LEU A 202 -0.52 -17.84 10.09
C LEU A 202 -0.22 -16.93 11.30
N ARG A 203 0.28 -15.72 11.04
CA ARG A 203 0.65 -14.73 12.07
C ARG A 203 -0.54 -13.90 12.56
N LYS A 204 -1.72 -14.07 11.96
CA LYS A 204 -2.93 -13.26 12.19
C LYS A 204 -2.75 -11.76 11.85
N PHE A 205 -1.82 -11.45 10.95
CA PHE A 205 -1.60 -10.09 10.44
C PHE A 205 -2.51 -9.78 9.27
N SER A 206 -2.75 -8.50 8.99
CA SER A 206 -3.36 -8.10 7.73
C SER A 206 -2.36 -8.34 6.58
N THR A 207 -2.86 -8.46 5.35
CA THR A 207 -2.03 -8.56 4.15
C THR A 207 -2.58 -7.70 3.03
N ARG A 208 -1.80 -7.56 1.97
CA ARG A 208 -2.17 -6.84 0.76
C ARG A 208 -1.83 -7.66 -0.47
N VAL A 209 -2.64 -7.50 -1.52
CA VAL A 209 -2.42 -8.09 -2.85
C VAL A 209 -2.97 -7.18 -3.94
N GLY A 210 -2.40 -7.28 -5.12
CA GLY A 210 -2.94 -6.72 -6.35
C GLY A 210 -1.86 -6.63 -7.42
N LEU A 211 -2.21 -6.08 -8.58
CA LEU A 211 -1.30 -5.93 -9.73
C LEU A 211 -0.11 -5.02 -9.41
N GLU A 212 -0.21 -4.19 -8.37
CA GLU A 212 0.95 -3.51 -7.79
C GLU A 212 2.00 -4.52 -7.29
N ASP A 213 1.56 -5.50 -6.51
CA ASP A 213 2.43 -6.46 -5.83
C ASP A 213 2.86 -7.61 -6.75
N GLY A 214 1.99 -8.05 -7.67
CA GLY A 214 2.28 -9.11 -8.65
C GLY A 214 1.07 -9.49 -9.49
N LYS A 215 1.30 -10.24 -10.58
CA LYS A 215 0.22 -10.64 -11.52
C LYS A 215 -0.12 -12.13 -11.51
N GLU A 216 0.58 -12.94 -10.74
CA GLU A 216 0.39 -14.39 -10.71
C GLU A 216 -0.54 -14.81 -9.57
N LEU A 217 -1.36 -15.82 -9.81
CA LEU A 217 -2.18 -16.53 -8.81
C LEU A 217 -1.32 -17.54 -8.03
N PRO A 218 -1.83 -18.15 -6.94
CA PRO A 218 -1.04 -19.09 -6.12
C PRO A 218 -0.55 -20.32 -6.89
N ASP A 219 -1.16 -20.65 -8.03
CA ASP A 219 -0.77 -21.74 -8.92
C ASP A 219 0.23 -21.32 -10.01
N GLY A 220 0.66 -20.05 -10.02
CA GLY A 220 1.58 -19.47 -11.00
C GLY A 220 0.93 -19.00 -12.30
N SER A 221 -0.38 -19.20 -12.49
CA SER A 221 -1.08 -18.65 -13.65
C SER A 221 -1.25 -17.13 -13.54
N VAL A 222 -1.27 -16.41 -14.66
CA VAL A 222 -1.52 -14.95 -14.64
C VAL A 222 -2.99 -14.69 -14.32
N ALA A 223 -3.24 -13.85 -13.32
CA ALA A 223 -4.58 -13.47 -12.90
C ALA A 223 -5.28 -12.64 -13.99
N GLU A 224 -6.60 -12.78 -14.12
CA GLU A 224 -7.39 -11.93 -15.03
C GLU A 224 -7.43 -10.45 -14.60
N GLY A 225 -7.17 -10.17 -13.32
CA GLY A 225 -7.13 -8.83 -12.73
C GLY A 225 -7.13 -8.87 -11.20
N ASN A 226 -7.22 -7.69 -10.57
CA ASN A 226 -7.13 -7.55 -9.10
C ASN A 226 -8.20 -8.34 -8.35
N ALA A 227 -9.43 -8.39 -8.84
CA ALA A 227 -10.50 -9.16 -8.19
C ALA A 227 -10.17 -10.64 -8.03
N ALA A 228 -9.45 -11.25 -8.98
CA ALA A 228 -9.01 -12.64 -8.89
C ALA A 228 -7.92 -12.83 -7.82
N LEU A 229 -6.93 -11.93 -7.78
CA LEU A 229 -5.87 -11.90 -6.77
C LEU A 229 -6.47 -11.75 -5.36
N VAL A 230 -7.37 -10.77 -5.19
CA VAL A 230 -8.07 -10.52 -3.92
C VAL A 230 -8.86 -11.74 -3.47
N LYS A 231 -9.65 -12.36 -4.36
CA LYS A 231 -10.46 -13.54 -4.02
C LYS A 231 -9.58 -14.70 -3.54
N ALA A 232 -8.43 -14.91 -4.18
CA ALA A 232 -7.47 -15.93 -3.77
C ALA A 232 -6.87 -15.63 -2.38
N ALA A 233 -6.44 -14.39 -2.12
CA ALA A 233 -5.90 -13.98 -0.82
C ALA A 233 -6.94 -14.10 0.30
N VAL A 234 -8.18 -13.64 0.08
CA VAL A 234 -9.29 -13.80 1.03
C VAL A 234 -9.57 -15.28 1.31
N GLY A 235 -9.48 -16.13 0.29
CA GLY A 235 -9.61 -17.58 0.43
C GLY A 235 -8.52 -18.20 1.32
N ILE A 236 -7.29 -17.68 1.28
CA ILE A 236 -6.20 -18.11 2.16
C ILE A 236 -6.42 -17.61 3.59
N CYS A 237 -6.74 -16.32 3.76
CA CYS A 237 -6.92 -15.68 5.07
C CYS A 237 -8.14 -16.18 5.85
N ARG A 238 -9.14 -16.79 5.18
CA ARG A 238 -10.33 -17.36 5.82
C ARG A 238 -10.18 -18.82 6.24
N LYS A 239 -9.13 -19.51 5.80
CA LYS A 239 -8.89 -20.90 6.23
C LYS A 239 -8.52 -20.92 7.72
N PRO A 240 -9.14 -21.79 8.53
CA PRO A 240 -8.90 -21.88 9.97
C PRO A 240 -7.48 -22.32 10.30
#